data_AF-A0A7X8EZP2-F1
#
_entry.id   AF-A0A7X8EZP2-F1
#
_cell.length_a   1.000
_cell.length_b   1.000
_cell.length_c   1.000
_cell.angle_alpha   90.00
_cell.angle_beta   90.00
_cell.angle_gamma   90.00
#
_symmetry.space_group_name_H-M   'P 1'
#
loop_
_entity.id
_entity.type
_entity.pdbx_description
1 polymer ?
#
loop_
_entity_poly.entity_id
_entity_poly.type
_entity_poly.pdbx_seq_one_letter_code
_entity_poly.pdbx_strand_id
1 'polypeptide(L)' 'GSVGQPRDRDNRASYAYIEDNHVYFVRLEYDFKTAAEKIFAEPELDDFEGERLADGR' A
#
# COMPACT_ATOMS: atom_id res chain seq x y z
N GLY A 1 -9.16 4.99 -0.50
CA GLY A 1 -8.21 3.88 -0.63
C GLY A 1 -7.28 3.85 0.55
N SER A 2 -6.23 3.03 0.50
CA SER A 2 -5.14 3.02 1.47
C SER A 2 -3.83 3.35 0.75
N VAL A 3 -3.02 4.22 1.36
CA VAL A 3 -1.73 4.63 0.77
C VAL A 3 -0.65 3.56 0.99
N GLY A 4 -0.60 2.95 2.19
CA GLY A 4 0.51 2.07 2.60
C GLY A 4 0.17 0.59 2.73
N GLN A 5 -1.11 0.24 2.88
CA GLN A 5 -1.56 -1.16 2.96
C GLN A 5 -2.94 -1.31 2.30
N PRO A 6 -3.01 -1.34 0.95
CA PRO A 6 -4.25 -1.64 0.22
C PRO A 6 -4.82 -3.01 0.63
N ARG A 7 -6.14 -3.16 0.60
CA ARG A 7 -6.84 -4.39 1.03
C ARG A 7 -7.83 -4.92 0.00
N ASP A 8 -7.70 -4.47 -1.25
CA ASP A 8 -8.62 -4.73 -2.35
C ASP A 8 -7.99 -5.52 -3.50
N ARG A 9 -6.86 -6.19 -3.25
CA ARG A 9 -6.09 -7.00 -4.21
C ARG A 9 -5.42 -6.20 -5.34
N ASP A 10 -5.30 -4.89 -5.15
CA ASP A 10 -4.46 -4.00 -5.96
C ASP A 10 -3.43 -3.37 -5.02
N ASN A 11 -2.19 -3.83 -5.10
CA ASN A 11 -1.11 -3.40 -4.21
C ASN A 11 -0.64 -1.96 -4.47
N ARG A 12 -1.16 -1.26 -5.49
CA ARG A 12 -0.81 0.14 -5.73
C ARG A 12 -1.37 1.03 -4.63
N ALA A 13 -0.58 2.02 -4.22
CA ALA A 13 -1.00 3.03 -3.27
C ALA A 13 -2.25 3.74 -3.79
N SER A 14 -3.22 3.99 -2.92
CA SER A 14 -4.49 4.60 -3.30
C SER A 14 -4.82 5.81 -2.44
N TYR A 15 -5.04 6.94 -3.10
CA TYR A 15 -5.54 8.17 -2.51
C TYR A 15 -6.62 8.79 -3.41
N ALA A 16 -7.26 9.84 -2.92
CA ALA A 16 -8.18 10.64 -3.71
C ALA A 16 -7.83 12.12 -3.58
N TYR A 17 -8.13 12.89 -4.62
CA TYR A 17 -8.11 14.35 -4.57
C TYR A 17 -9.40 14.91 -5.16
N ILE A 18 -9.71 16.16 -4.82
CA ILE A 18 -10.93 16.84 -5.23
C ILE A 18 -10.54 18.06 -6.04
N GLU A 19 -11.12 18.20 -7.22
CA GLU A 19 -10.94 19.34 -8.12
C GLU A 19 -12.24 19.61 -8.86
N ASP A 20 -12.67 20.87 -8.93
CA ASP A 20 -13.91 21.31 -9.61
C ASP A 20 -15.17 20.48 -9.30
N ASN A 21 -15.39 20.17 -8.02
CA ASN A 21 -16.51 19.34 -7.55
C ASN A 21 -16.52 17.89 -8.10
N HIS A 22 -15.36 17.42 -8.60
CA HIS A 22 -15.12 16.04 -8.99
C HIS A 22 -14.17 15.37 -7.99
N VAL A 23 -14.40 14.08 -7.74
CA VAL A 23 -13.52 13.24 -6.92
C VAL A 23 -12.72 12.34 -7.85
N TYR A 24 -11.41 12.40 -7.75
CA TYR A 24 -10.48 11.61 -8.54
C TYR A 24 -9.84 10.55 -7.66
N PHE A 25 -9.98 9.28 -8.04
CA PHE A 25 -9.32 8.17 -7.38
C PHE A 25 -8.05 7.81 -8.12
N VAL A 26 -6.92 7.85 -7.42
CA VAL A 26 -5.60 7.61 -8.02
C VAL A 26 -5.02 6.31 -7.50
N ARG A 27 -4.35 5.58 -8.40
CA ARG A 27 -3.49 4.44 -8.08
C ARG A 27 -2.08 4.75 -8.55
N LEU A 28 -1.10 4.54 -7.68
CA LEU A 28 0.30 4.79 -7.97
C LEU A 28 1.13 3.56 -7.62
N GLU A 29 1.96 3.11 -8.57
CA GLU A 29 2.97 2.10 -8.30
C GLU A 29 4.01 2.65 -7.33
N TYR A 30 4.48 1.81 -6.42
CA TYR A 30 5.56 2.13 -5.50
C TYR A 30 6.41 0.89 -5.25
N ASP A 31 7.60 1.12 -4.71
CA ASP A 31 8.49 0.03 -4.31
C ASP A 31 8.04 -0.58 -2.97
N PHE A 32 7.04 -1.44 -3.02
CA PHE A 32 6.55 -2.17 -1.85
C PHE A 32 7.59 -3.16 -1.31
N LYS A 33 8.55 -3.61 -2.13
CA LYS A 33 9.57 -4.59 -1.71
C LYS A 33 10.51 -3.98 -0.69
N THR A 34 10.99 -2.75 -0.95
CA THR A 34 11.80 -2.01 0.04
C THR A 34 11.03 -1.75 1.34
N ALA A 35 9.71 -1.56 1.28
CA ALA A 35 8.90 -1.43 2.49
C ALA A 35 8.76 -2.77 3.25
N ALA A 36 8.50 -3.87 2.54
CA ALA A 36 8.43 -5.21 3.11
C ALA A 36 9.77 -5.65 3.72
N GLU A 37 10.89 -5.37 3.06
CA GLU A 37 12.25 -5.66 3.57
C GLU A 37 12.52 -4.98 4.92
N LYS A 38 12.02 -3.75 5.11
CA LYS A 38 12.13 -3.05 6.41
C LYS A 38 11.28 -3.71 7.49
N ILE A 39 10.14 -4.29 7.13
CA ILE A 39 9.29 -5.04 8.06
C ILE A 39 9.99 -6.34 8.47
N PHE A 40 10.49 -7.10 7.51
CA PHE A 40 11.23 -8.35 7.76
C PHE A 40 12.52 -8.15 8.58
N ALA A 41 13.10 -6.96 8.51
CA ALA A 41 14.30 -6.61 9.26
C ALA A 41 14.04 -6.27 10.74
N GLU A 42 12.77 -6.09 11.15
CA GLU A 42 12.38 -5.72 12.52
C GLU A 42 11.77 -6.93 13.24
N PRO A 43 12.48 -7.57 14.19
CA PRO A 43 12.01 -8.78 14.87
C PRO A 43 10.72 -8.60 15.69
N GLU A 44 10.35 -7.37 16.04
CA GLU A 44 9.10 -7.08 16.76
C GLU A 44 7.86 -7.01 15.84
N LEU A 45 8.06 -6.99 14.51
CA LEU A 45 6.98 -7.00 13.53
C LEU A 45 6.75 -8.41 12.99
N ASP A 46 5.48 -8.72 12.71
CA ASP A 46 5.10 -9.98 12.06
C ASP A 46 5.40 -9.88 10.56
N ASP A 47 6.13 -10.86 10.01
CA ASP A 47 6.44 -10.97 8.58
C ASP A 47 5.19 -10.93 7.72
N PHE A 48 4.04 -11.38 8.23
CA PHE A 48 2.75 -11.29 7.55
C PHE A 48 2.43 -9.87 7.07
N GLU A 49 2.82 -8.84 7.82
CA GLU A 49 2.58 -7.44 7.46
C GLU A 49 3.41 -6.99 6.26
N GLY A 50 4.57 -7.60 6.02
CA GLY A 50 5.39 -7.39 4.83
C GLY A 50 4.91 -8.20 3.63
N GLU A 51 4.56 -9.48 3.85
CA GLU A 51 4.08 -10.38 2.79
C GLU A 51 2.82 -9.86 2.10
N ARG A 52 1.85 -9.40 2.89
CA ARG A 52 0.55 -8.92 2.39
C ARG A 52 0.61 -7.67 1.53
N LEU A 53 1.73 -6.93 1.55
CA LEU A 53 1.93 -5.77 0.68
C LEU A 53 1.98 -6.18 -0.80
N ALA A 54 2.53 -7.35 -1.12
CA ALA A 54 2.56 -7.86 -2.49
C ALA A 54 1.15 -8.17 -3.01
N ASP A 55 0.30 -8.70 -2.14
CA ASP A 55 -1.04 -9.16 -2.46
C ASP A 55 -2.10 -8.03 -2.45
N GLY A 56 -1.77 -6.86 -1.88
CA GLY A 56 -2.74 -5.79 -1.65
C GLY A 56 -3.87 -6.25 -0.72
N ARG A 57 -3.51 -6.91 0.38
CA ARG A 57 -4.43 -7.51 1.35
C ARG A 57 -4.38 -6.87 2.72
#